data_AF-A0A351XA62-F1
#
_entry.id   AF-A0A351XA62-F1
#
_cell.length_a   1.000
_cell.length_b   1.000
_cell.length_c   1.000
_cell.angle_alpha   90.00
_cell.angle_beta   90.00
_cell.angle_gamma   90.00
#
_symmetry.space_group_name_H-M   'P 1'
#
loop_
_entity.id
_entity.type
_entity.pdbx_description
1 polymer ?
#
loop_
_entity_poly.entity_id
_entity_poly.type
_entity_poly.pdbx_seq_one_letter_code
_entity_poly.pdbx_strand_id
1 'polypeptide(L)'
;MYKIGFDNDKYLRMQSERIKQRISEFGGKLYLEFGGKLFDDYHASRVLPGFQPDSKLQMLLQIKEKAEIVIVISCEDIEKNKTRGDLGITYDIDVFRLIDAFEHRGLFVGSVCLTKYTATPKVLAFEEKVRESGKEVYHHYLIDGYPNNISKIVSDDGYGKNDYIKTQRELVIITAPGPGSGKMA
;
A
#
# COMPACT_ATOMS: atom_id res chain seq x y z
N MET A 1 -23.53 -6.56 27.24
CA MET A 1 -23.34 -5.35 26.41
C MET A 1 -21.94 -4.83 26.70
N TYR A 2 -21.04 -4.84 25.72
CA TYR A 2 -19.68 -4.30 25.93
C TYR A 2 -19.78 -2.79 26.15
N LYS A 3 -19.07 -2.26 27.16
CA LYS A 3 -18.94 -0.82 27.34
C LYS A 3 -18.05 -0.27 26.25
N ILE A 4 -18.47 0.83 25.62
CA ILE A 4 -17.65 1.54 24.63
C ILE A 4 -16.43 2.13 25.37
N GLY A 5 -15.24 1.81 24.89
CA GLY A 5 -13.95 2.30 25.39
C GLY A 5 -13.12 3.04 24.34
N PHE A 6 -13.61 3.10 23.10
CA PHE A 6 -12.97 3.78 21.98
C PHE A 6 -13.98 4.70 21.27
N ASP A 7 -13.61 5.95 21.07
CA ASP A 7 -14.41 6.95 20.35
C ASP A 7 -13.96 6.98 18.88
N ASN A 8 -14.77 6.36 18.00
CA ASN A 8 -14.47 6.26 16.58
C ASN A 8 -14.44 7.64 15.90
N ASP A 9 -15.42 8.50 16.18
CA ASP A 9 -15.53 9.80 15.53
C ASP A 9 -14.38 10.72 15.91
N LYS A 10 -13.94 10.65 17.17
CA LYS A 10 -12.72 11.32 17.61
C LYS A 10 -11.49 10.79 16.89
N TYR A 11 -11.37 9.46 16.72
CA TYR A 11 -10.28 8.86 15.95
C TYR A 11 -10.26 9.35 14.49
N LEU A 12 -11.40 9.30 13.79
CA LEU A 12 -11.49 9.73 12.39
C LEU A 12 -11.00 11.17 12.24
N ARG A 13 -11.50 12.10 13.06
CA ARG A 13 -11.07 13.50 13.02
C ARG A 13 -9.59 13.67 13.34
N MET A 14 -9.15 13.18 14.50
CA MET A 14 -7.77 13.36 14.97
C MET A 14 -6.75 12.74 14.02
N GLN A 15 -7.01 11.54 13.50
CA GLN A 15 -6.08 10.83 12.63
C GLN A 15 -5.97 11.49 11.26
N SER A 16 -7.09 11.89 10.66
CA SER A 16 -7.09 12.62 9.38
C SER A 16 -6.42 13.99 9.51
N GLU A 17 -6.66 14.73 10.60
CA GLU A 17 -5.98 16.00 10.88
C GLU A 17 -4.46 15.82 11.05
N ARG A 18 -4.04 14.79 11.80
CA ARG A 18 -2.61 14.53 12.02
C ARG A 18 -1.89 14.14 10.72
N ILE A 19 -2.54 13.39 9.83
CA ILE A 19 -1.98 13.07 8.51
C ILE A 19 -1.82 14.34 7.68
N LYS A 20 -2.83 15.22 7.64
CA LYS A 20 -2.73 16.52 6.94
C LYS A 20 -1.57 17.37 7.46
N GLN A 21 -1.42 17.46 8.79
CA GLN A 21 -0.29 18.15 9.40
C GLN A 21 1.04 17.54 8.98
N ARG A 22 1.14 16.20 8.98
CA ARG A 22 2.37 15.51 8.59
C ARG A 22 2.76 15.76 7.14
N ILE A 23 1.79 15.86 6.23
CA ILE A 23 2.04 16.24 4.82
C ILE A 23 2.67 17.64 4.76
N SER A 24 2.14 18.60 5.53
CA SER A 24 2.69 19.95 5.60
C SER A 24 4.09 20.00 6.24
N GLU A 25 4.35 19.19 7.27
CA GLU A 25 5.67 19.08 7.92
C GLU A 25 6.77 18.61 6.93
N PHE A 26 6.42 17.82 5.91
CA PHE A 26 7.36 17.30 4.91
C PHE A 26 7.35 18.06 3.57
N GLY A 27 6.83 19.29 3.54
CA GLY A 27 6.89 20.14 2.34
C GLY A 27 5.84 19.80 1.28
N GLY A 28 4.74 19.14 1.64
CA GLY A 28 3.57 18.98 0.79
C GLY A 28 3.38 17.60 0.15
N LYS A 29 4.27 16.63 0.42
CA LYS A 29 4.11 15.25 -0.06
C LYS A 29 4.48 14.22 1.01
N LEU A 30 3.66 13.19 1.16
CA LEU A 30 3.88 12.12 2.13
C LEU A 30 3.62 10.75 1.48
N TYR A 31 4.62 9.88 1.52
CA TYR A 31 4.46 8.45 1.25
C TYR A 31 4.23 7.75 2.60
N LEU A 32 3.07 7.14 2.77
CA LEU A 32 2.62 6.56 4.04
C LEU A 32 2.40 5.06 3.87
N GLU A 33 3.25 4.25 4.50
CA GLU A 33 3.05 2.80 4.58
C GLU A 33 1.79 2.48 5.40
N PHE A 34 0.86 1.76 4.79
CA PHE A 34 -0.26 1.14 5.48
C PHE A 34 0.01 -0.35 5.72
N GLY A 35 0.33 -0.65 6.98
CA GLY A 35 0.45 -2.02 7.47
C GLY A 35 -0.90 -2.62 7.88
N GLY A 36 -1.08 -3.90 7.59
CA GLY A 36 -2.19 -4.70 8.10
C GLY A 36 -3.52 -4.53 7.34
N LYS A 37 -4.61 -4.94 7.98
CA LYS A 37 -5.95 -4.96 7.38
C LYS A 37 -6.55 -3.55 7.35
N LEU A 38 -7.04 -3.16 6.17
CA LEU A 38 -7.69 -1.88 5.90
C LEU A 38 -9.22 -1.97 5.95
N PHE A 39 -9.79 -3.11 5.55
CA PHE A 39 -11.23 -3.30 5.39
C PHE A 39 -11.88 -4.09 6.53
N ASP A 40 -11.12 -4.98 7.16
CA ASP A 40 -11.63 -6.07 7.99
C ASP A 40 -10.80 -6.26 9.27
N ASP A 41 -10.49 -5.16 9.99
CA ASP A 41 -9.71 -5.22 11.24
C ASP A 41 -10.59 -5.65 12.43
N TYR A 42 -11.11 -6.88 12.35
CA TYR A 42 -11.90 -7.50 13.41
C TYR A 42 -11.09 -7.76 14.69
N HIS A 43 -9.76 -7.78 14.60
CA HIS A 43 -8.92 -7.87 15.78
C HIS A 43 -9.02 -6.56 16.58
N ALA A 44 -8.76 -5.41 15.94
CA ALA A 44 -8.89 -4.11 16.58
C ALA A 44 -10.30 -3.86 17.11
N SER A 45 -11.35 -4.23 16.36
CA SER A 45 -12.73 -4.03 16.81
C SER A 45 -13.08 -4.83 18.08
N ARG A 46 -12.48 -6.00 18.29
CA ARG A 46 -12.65 -6.79 19.52
C ARG A 46 -11.83 -6.24 20.68
N VAL A 47 -10.62 -5.74 20.41
CA VAL A 47 -9.67 -5.24 21.41
C VAL A 47 -10.03 -3.83 21.88
N LEU A 48 -10.58 -3.00 21.00
CA LEU A 48 -10.95 -1.60 21.23
C LEU A 48 -12.48 -1.43 21.05
N PRO A 49 -13.30 -1.67 22.10
CA PRO A 49 -14.76 -1.57 21.98
C PRO A 49 -15.19 -0.17 21.53
N GLY A 50 -15.67 -0.06 20.29
CA GLY A 50 -16.01 1.21 19.64
C GLY A 50 -15.22 1.49 18.36
N PHE A 51 -14.07 0.83 18.16
CA PHE A 51 -13.36 0.79 16.88
C PHE A 51 -14.13 -0.10 15.90
N GLN A 52 -14.50 0.42 14.73
CA GLN A 52 -15.17 -0.34 13.68
C GLN A 52 -14.15 -1.08 12.79
N PRO A 53 -14.47 -2.27 12.24
CA PRO A 53 -13.53 -3.03 11.40
C PRO A 53 -12.95 -2.24 10.21
N ASP A 54 -13.69 -1.25 9.71
CA ASP A 54 -13.35 -0.38 8.59
C ASP A 54 -12.92 1.04 9.00
N SER A 55 -12.65 1.30 10.28
CA SER A 55 -12.33 2.67 10.77
C SER A 55 -11.15 3.31 10.04
N LYS A 56 -10.12 2.53 9.67
CA LYS A 56 -8.96 3.03 8.90
C LYS A 56 -9.37 3.47 7.50
N LEU A 57 -10.26 2.71 6.86
CA LEU A 57 -10.82 3.07 5.56
C LEU A 57 -11.69 4.32 5.68
N GLN A 58 -12.58 4.40 6.67
CA GLN A 58 -13.40 5.58 6.94
C GLN A 58 -12.52 6.84 7.13
N MET A 59 -11.41 6.70 7.84
CA MET A 59 -10.44 7.78 8.04
C MET A 59 -9.78 8.21 6.72
N LEU A 60 -9.37 7.27 5.88
CA LEU A 60 -8.84 7.56 4.54
C LEU A 60 -9.88 8.27 3.66
N LEU A 61 -11.15 7.89 3.76
CA LEU A 61 -12.24 8.51 3.00
C LEU A 61 -12.44 10.00 3.34
N GLN A 62 -12.13 10.43 4.56
CA GLN A 62 -12.13 11.86 4.95
C GLN A 62 -11.09 12.70 4.19
N ILE A 63 -10.07 12.06 3.63
CA ILE A 63 -8.96 12.70 2.91
C ILE A 63 -8.77 12.14 1.49
N LYS A 64 -9.79 11.47 0.95
CA LYS A 64 -9.70 10.74 -0.31
C LYS A 64 -9.26 11.61 -1.47
N GLU A 65 -9.70 12.86 -1.56
CA GLU A 65 -9.33 13.77 -2.66
C GLU A 65 -7.81 14.06 -2.71
N LYS A 66 -7.12 13.92 -1.57
CA LYS A 66 -5.68 14.09 -1.44
C LYS A 66 -4.91 12.77 -1.45
N ALA A 67 -5.59 11.62 -1.42
CA ALA A 67 -4.98 10.31 -1.25
C ALA A 67 -4.93 9.53 -2.56
N GLU A 68 -3.75 9.06 -2.95
CA GLU A 68 -3.50 8.15 -4.06
C GLU A 68 -2.93 6.84 -3.52
N ILE A 69 -3.40 5.71 -4.03
CA ILE A 69 -2.96 4.39 -3.59
C ILE A 69 -1.97 3.82 -4.59
N VAL A 70 -0.85 3.33 -4.06
CA VAL A 70 0.11 2.49 -4.78
C VAL A 70 0.12 1.12 -4.12
N ILE A 71 -0.14 0.09 -4.92
CA ILE A 71 -0.10 -1.30 -4.46
C ILE A 71 1.25 -1.89 -4.81
N VAL A 72 1.93 -2.47 -3.84
CA VAL A 72 3.25 -3.05 -4.01
C VAL A 72 3.17 -4.57 -3.92
N ILE A 73 3.84 -5.26 -4.85
CA ILE A 73 3.93 -6.73 -4.87
C ILE A 73 5.35 -7.16 -5.25
N SER A 74 5.86 -8.18 -4.57
CA SER A 74 7.19 -8.75 -4.85
C SER A 74 7.12 -9.71 -6.04
N CYS A 75 8.03 -9.55 -7.02
CA CYS A 75 8.18 -10.50 -8.12
C CYS A 75 8.49 -11.92 -7.63
N GLU A 76 9.25 -12.06 -6.53
CA GLU A 76 9.49 -13.38 -5.91
C GLU A 76 8.20 -14.01 -5.37
N ASP A 77 7.26 -13.21 -4.87
CA ASP A 77 5.99 -13.69 -4.34
C ASP A 77 5.04 -14.12 -5.48
N ILE A 78 5.10 -13.42 -6.63
CA ILE A 78 4.42 -13.84 -7.88
C ILE A 78 4.99 -15.18 -8.34
N GLU A 79 6.32 -15.31 -8.43
CA GLU A 79 6.97 -16.55 -8.88
C GLU A 79 6.59 -17.76 -8.03
N LYS A 80 6.58 -17.58 -6.71
CA LYS A 80 6.24 -18.61 -5.73
C LYS A 80 4.75 -18.88 -5.62
N ASN A 81 3.89 -18.18 -6.38
CA ASN A 81 2.44 -18.21 -6.23
C ASN A 81 2.02 -18.04 -4.76
N LYS A 82 2.64 -17.10 -4.06
CA LYS A 82 2.46 -16.96 -2.61
C LYS A 82 0.99 -16.70 -2.29
N THR A 83 0.44 -17.51 -1.40
CA THR A 83 -0.96 -17.42 -1.00
C THR A 83 -1.14 -16.55 0.23
N ARG A 84 -2.19 -15.75 0.22
CA ARG A 84 -2.65 -14.99 1.37
C ARG A 84 -3.49 -15.91 2.27
N GLY A 85 -2.97 -16.22 3.45
CA GLY A 85 -3.51 -17.29 4.31
C GLY A 85 -4.95 -17.09 4.79
N ASP A 86 -5.43 -15.85 4.92
CA ASP A 86 -6.80 -15.55 5.37
C ASP A 86 -7.84 -15.67 4.25
N LEU A 87 -7.45 -15.47 2.99
CA LEU A 87 -8.36 -15.47 1.84
C LEU A 87 -8.19 -16.68 0.91
N GLY A 88 -7.07 -17.41 1.01
CA GLY A 88 -6.79 -18.57 0.18
C GLY A 88 -6.47 -18.25 -1.30
N ILE A 89 -6.30 -16.97 -1.63
CA ILE A 89 -5.94 -16.50 -2.98
C ILE A 89 -4.45 -16.12 -3.06
N THR A 90 -3.87 -16.20 -4.25
CA THR A 90 -2.49 -15.79 -4.51
C THR A 90 -2.35 -14.27 -4.48
N TYR A 91 -1.14 -13.77 -4.22
CA TYR A 91 -0.89 -12.33 -4.04
C TYR A 91 -1.19 -11.52 -5.30
N ASP A 92 -0.94 -12.07 -6.49
CA ASP A 92 -1.30 -11.47 -7.77
C ASP A 92 -2.82 -11.27 -7.91
N ILE A 93 -3.63 -12.26 -7.50
CA ILE A 93 -5.09 -12.13 -7.46
C ILE A 93 -5.50 -11.10 -6.40
N ASP A 94 -4.84 -11.07 -5.23
CA ASP A 94 -5.15 -10.12 -4.16
C ASP A 94 -4.86 -8.67 -4.57
N VAL A 95 -3.90 -8.42 -5.47
CA VAL A 95 -3.67 -7.08 -6.04
C VAL A 95 -4.93 -6.58 -6.76
N PHE A 96 -5.51 -7.37 -7.67
CA PHE A 96 -6.74 -6.97 -8.37
C PHE A 96 -7.91 -6.81 -7.41
N ARG A 97 -8.06 -7.72 -6.43
CA ARG A 97 -9.07 -7.58 -5.38
C ARG A 97 -8.91 -6.27 -4.58
N LEU A 98 -7.67 -5.87 -4.28
CA LEU A 98 -7.40 -4.60 -3.59
C LEU A 98 -7.73 -3.39 -4.47
N ILE A 99 -7.37 -3.42 -5.76
CA ILE A 99 -7.73 -2.37 -6.73
C ILE A 99 -9.25 -2.17 -6.69
N ASP A 100 -10.01 -3.23 -6.97
CA ASP A 100 -11.47 -3.19 -7.00
C ASP A 100 -12.06 -2.69 -5.68
N ALA A 101 -11.56 -3.19 -4.55
CA ALA A 101 -12.05 -2.83 -3.24
C ALA A 101 -11.84 -1.34 -2.89
N PHE A 102 -10.72 -0.74 -3.31
CA PHE A 102 -10.47 0.68 -3.10
C PHE A 102 -11.30 1.55 -4.04
N GLU A 103 -11.35 1.21 -5.32
CA GLU A 103 -12.08 1.98 -6.32
C GLU A 103 -13.58 1.96 -6.07
N HIS A 104 -14.13 0.82 -5.65
CA HIS A 104 -15.54 0.72 -5.25
C HIS A 104 -15.89 1.63 -4.06
N ARG A 105 -14.90 2.01 -3.25
CA ARG A 105 -15.05 2.97 -2.13
C ARG A 105 -14.74 4.41 -2.55
N GLY A 106 -14.44 4.65 -3.82
CA GLY A 106 -14.12 5.97 -4.36
C GLY A 106 -12.70 6.46 -4.03
N LEU A 107 -11.77 5.55 -3.74
CA LEU A 107 -10.36 5.87 -3.59
C LEU A 107 -9.64 5.69 -4.93
N PHE A 108 -8.68 6.57 -5.21
CA PHE A 108 -7.91 6.52 -6.44
C PHE A 108 -6.73 5.57 -6.30
N VAL A 109 -6.70 4.52 -7.13
CA VAL A 109 -5.54 3.63 -7.26
C VAL A 109 -4.75 4.05 -8.50
N GLY A 110 -3.57 4.62 -8.28
CA GLY A 110 -2.76 5.20 -9.35
C GLY A 110 -1.92 4.15 -10.07
N SER A 111 -1.24 3.29 -9.31
CA SER A 111 -0.26 2.37 -9.90
C SER A 111 0.00 1.11 -9.07
N VAL A 112 0.66 0.15 -9.71
CA VAL A 112 1.24 -1.03 -9.06
C VAL A 112 2.77 -0.95 -9.16
N CYS A 113 3.47 -1.22 -8.07
CA CYS A 113 4.93 -1.32 -8.05
C CYS A 113 5.34 -2.79 -7.89
N LEU A 114 6.13 -3.29 -8.85
CA LEU A 114 6.77 -4.60 -8.81
C LEU A 114 8.13 -4.47 -8.14
N THR A 115 8.25 -4.96 -6.90
CA THR A 115 9.52 -4.95 -6.16
C THR A 115 10.32 -6.21 -6.41
N LYS A 116 11.64 -6.09 -6.18
CA LYS A 116 12.60 -7.15 -6.50
C LYS A 116 12.48 -7.61 -7.96
N TYR A 117 12.29 -6.64 -8.85
CA TYR A 117 11.90 -6.91 -10.22
C TYR A 117 12.86 -7.87 -10.92
N THR A 118 12.28 -8.87 -11.57
CA THR A 118 12.98 -9.80 -12.46
C THR A 118 11.99 -10.22 -13.54
N ALA A 119 12.37 -10.03 -14.81
CA ALA A 119 11.51 -10.34 -15.94
C ALA A 119 11.44 -11.85 -16.18
N THR A 120 10.45 -12.49 -15.59
CA THR A 120 10.09 -13.90 -15.82
C THR A 120 8.77 -13.98 -16.59
N PRO A 121 8.44 -15.12 -17.22
CA PRO A 121 7.16 -15.27 -17.92
C PRO A 121 5.92 -14.96 -17.05
N LYS A 122 5.90 -15.34 -15.77
CA LYS A 122 4.76 -15.06 -14.89
C LYS A 122 4.69 -13.58 -14.49
N VAL A 123 5.83 -12.95 -14.19
CA VAL A 123 5.87 -11.51 -13.87
C VAL A 123 5.42 -10.68 -15.06
N LEU A 124 5.90 -11.00 -16.26
CA LEU A 124 5.50 -10.31 -17.49
C LEU A 124 4.00 -10.47 -17.77
N ALA A 125 3.45 -11.67 -17.61
CA ALA A 125 2.01 -11.91 -17.79
C ALA A 125 1.15 -11.22 -16.72
N PHE A 126 1.63 -11.12 -15.47
CA PHE A 126 0.96 -10.35 -14.43
C PHE A 126 0.99 -8.85 -14.74
N GLU A 127 2.15 -8.34 -15.12
CA GLU A 127 2.37 -6.95 -15.49
C GLU A 127 1.49 -6.51 -16.66
N GLU A 128 1.35 -7.35 -17.69
CA GLU A 128 0.44 -7.12 -18.81
C GLU A 128 -1.01 -6.97 -18.34
N LYS A 129 -1.50 -7.88 -17.49
CA LYS A 129 -2.86 -7.81 -16.93
C LYS A 129 -3.09 -6.54 -16.11
N VAL A 130 -2.08 -6.06 -15.38
CA VAL A 130 -2.18 -4.80 -14.63
C VAL A 130 -2.28 -3.59 -15.58
N ARG A 131 -1.53 -3.61 -16.69
CA ARG A 131 -1.66 -2.56 -17.71
C ARG A 131 -3.01 -2.60 -18.43
N GLU A 132 -3.51 -3.79 -18.73
CA GLU A 132 -4.84 -4.00 -19.33
C GLU A 132 -5.97 -3.51 -18.42
N SER A 133 -5.80 -3.53 -17.10
CA SER A 133 -6.74 -2.92 -16.15
C SER A 133 -6.63 -1.40 -16.04
N GLY A 134 -5.79 -0.77 -16.88
CA GLY A 134 -5.61 0.67 -16.94
C GLY A 134 -4.74 1.25 -15.83
N LYS A 135 -3.88 0.44 -15.19
CA LYS A 135 -2.95 0.87 -14.15
C LYS A 135 -1.52 0.98 -14.68
N GLU A 136 -0.84 2.04 -14.25
CA GLU A 136 0.60 2.18 -14.48
C GLU A 136 1.37 1.15 -13.66
N VAL A 137 2.46 0.64 -14.23
CA VAL A 137 3.35 -0.33 -13.56
C VAL A 137 4.76 0.24 -13.50
N TYR A 138 5.36 0.15 -12.32
CA TYR A 138 6.72 0.60 -12.03
C TYR A 138 7.57 -0.55 -11.51
N HIS A 139 8.87 -0.52 -11.80
CA HIS A 139 9.83 -1.56 -11.46
C HIS A 139 10.83 -1.07 -10.42
N HIS A 140 10.89 -1.78 -9.29
CA HIS A 140 11.86 -1.56 -8.21
C HIS A 140 12.73 -2.80 -8.06
N TYR A 141 14.05 -2.61 -8.00
CA TYR A 141 15.04 -3.67 -8.08
C TYR A 141 15.62 -4.02 -6.71
N LEU A 142 16.26 -5.20 -6.62
CA LEU A 142 17.08 -5.53 -5.46
C LEU A 142 18.30 -4.61 -5.41
N ILE A 143 18.46 -3.92 -4.28
CA ILE A 143 19.62 -3.08 -4.00
C ILE A 143 20.61 -3.89 -3.17
N ASP A 144 21.77 -4.16 -3.76
CA ASP A 144 22.85 -4.88 -3.08
C ASP A 144 23.36 -4.09 -1.85
N GLY A 145 23.53 -4.79 -0.74
CA GLY A 145 23.92 -4.21 0.54
C GLY A 145 22.79 -3.52 1.32
N TYR A 146 21.54 -3.56 0.87
CA TYR A 146 20.39 -3.02 1.64
C TYR A 146 20.12 -3.87 2.89
N PRO A 147 19.88 -3.28 4.08
CA PRO A 147 19.76 -1.84 4.36
C PRO A 147 21.06 -1.17 4.85
N ASN A 148 22.20 -1.87 4.84
CA ASN A 148 23.40 -1.46 5.57
C ASN A 148 24.35 -0.53 4.78
N ASN A 149 24.39 -0.64 3.45
CA ASN A 149 25.33 0.10 2.61
C ASN A 149 24.75 1.43 2.12
N ILE A 150 24.69 2.43 3.01
CA ILE A 150 24.01 3.72 2.76
C ILE A 150 24.53 4.42 1.49
N SER A 151 25.85 4.43 1.26
CA SER A 151 26.44 5.10 0.09
C SER A 151 26.00 4.46 -1.23
N LYS A 152 25.80 3.14 -1.24
CA LYS A 152 25.25 2.44 -2.41
C LYS A 152 23.75 2.62 -2.54
N ILE A 153 23.01 2.63 -1.43
CA ILE A 153 21.56 2.82 -1.42
C ILE A 153 21.19 4.19 -2.01
N VAL A 154 21.82 5.27 -1.54
CA VAL A 154 21.57 6.64 -2.00
C VAL A 154 22.49 6.97 -3.19
N SER A 155 22.40 6.16 -4.25
CA SER A 155 23.16 6.35 -5.49
C SER A 155 22.35 5.92 -6.71
N ASP A 156 22.89 6.22 -7.90
CA ASP A 156 22.35 5.75 -9.18
C ASP A 156 22.30 4.22 -9.27
N ASP A 157 23.18 3.52 -8.53
CA ASP A 157 23.24 2.07 -8.46
C ASP A 157 22.31 1.45 -7.42
N GLY A 158 21.74 2.26 -6.53
CA GLY A 158 20.73 1.90 -5.54
C GLY A 158 19.36 2.42 -5.95
N TYR A 159 18.85 3.43 -5.23
CA TYR A 159 17.54 4.02 -5.54
C TYR A 159 17.42 4.60 -6.94
N GLY A 160 18.50 5.04 -7.57
CA GLY A 160 18.44 5.57 -8.95
C GLY A 160 18.17 4.51 -10.02
N LYS A 161 18.25 3.21 -9.69
CA LYS A 161 17.79 2.13 -10.58
C LYS A 161 16.28 1.96 -10.58
N ASN A 162 15.62 2.35 -9.49
CA ASN A 162 14.19 2.16 -9.35
C ASN A 162 13.44 3.19 -10.19
N ASP A 163 12.34 2.77 -10.80
CA ASP A 163 11.47 3.71 -11.47
C ASP A 163 10.91 4.73 -10.48
N TYR A 164 10.93 6.00 -10.90
CA TYR A 164 10.22 7.05 -10.18
C TYR A 164 8.71 6.90 -10.39
N ILE A 165 8.01 6.49 -9.33
CA ILE A 165 6.55 6.39 -9.32
C ILE A 165 5.95 7.80 -9.41
N LYS A 166 5.43 8.16 -10.58
CA LYS A 166 4.80 9.46 -10.81
C LYS A 166 3.41 9.45 -10.18
N THR A 167 3.27 10.18 -9.08
CA THR A 167 1.99 10.35 -8.38
C THR A 167 1.47 11.78 -8.49
N GLN A 168 0.15 11.92 -8.49
CA GLN A 168 -0.57 13.17 -8.69
C GLN A 168 -1.06 13.79 -7.38
N ARG A 169 -1.19 13.01 -6.32
CA ARG A 169 -1.73 13.48 -5.03
C ARG A 169 -0.66 13.64 -3.95
N GLU A 170 -0.94 14.49 -2.97
CA GLU A 170 -0.04 14.85 -1.87
C GLU A 170 0.20 13.69 -0.90
N LEU A 171 -0.82 12.85 -0.67
CA LEU A 171 -0.73 11.67 0.18
C LEU A 171 -0.69 10.42 -0.70
N VAL A 172 0.42 9.70 -0.66
CA VAL A 172 0.59 8.41 -1.35
C VAL A 172 0.52 7.29 -0.33
N ILE A 173 -0.53 6.50 -0.36
CA ILE A 173 -0.73 5.33 0.49
C ILE A 173 -0.03 4.14 -0.15
N ILE A 174 0.97 3.60 0.54
CA ILE A 174 1.68 2.39 0.11
C ILE A 174 1.10 1.18 0.82
N THR A 175 0.50 0.27 0.06
CA THR A 175 -0.10 -0.97 0.59
C THR A 175 0.36 -2.20 -0.20
N ALA A 176 0.05 -3.40 0.29
CA ALA A 176 0.42 -4.66 -0.35
C ALA A 176 -0.52 -5.79 0.08
N PRO A 177 -0.57 -6.91 -0.66
CA PRO A 177 -1.26 -8.13 -0.24
C PRO A 177 -0.80 -8.68 1.11
N GLY A 178 0.46 -8.43 1.49
CA GLY A 178 1.00 -8.93 2.75
C GLY A 178 2.37 -8.38 3.15
N PRO A 179 3.02 -9.01 4.16
CA PRO A 179 4.35 -8.64 4.61
C PRO A 179 5.43 -9.09 3.61
N GLY A 180 6.56 -8.37 3.62
CA GLY A 180 7.73 -8.71 2.79
C GLY A 180 7.65 -8.25 1.33
N SER A 181 6.58 -7.55 0.92
CA SER A 181 6.40 -7.04 -0.45
C SER A 181 7.22 -5.76 -0.76
N GLY A 182 8.02 -5.25 0.18
CA GLY A 182 8.88 -4.08 -0.06
C GLY A 182 8.19 -2.71 0.09
N LYS A 183 7.13 -2.58 0.90
CA LYS A 183 6.41 -1.31 1.09
C LYS A 183 7.28 -0.15 1.61
N MET A 184 8.28 -0.46 2.44
CA MET A 184 9.18 0.53 3.04
C MET A 184 10.40 0.83 2.13
N ALA A 185 10.71 -0.09 1.22
CA ALA A 185 11.96 -0.08 0.45
C ALA A 185 11.91 0.94 -0.70
#